data_AF-A0A7T1HXT6-F1
#
_entry.id   AF-A0A7T1HXT6-F1
#
_cell.length_a   1.000
_cell.length_b   1.000
_cell.length_c   1.000
_cell.angle_alpha   90.00
_cell.angle_beta   90.00
_cell.angle_gamma   90.00
#
_symmetry.space_group_name_H-M   'P 1'
#
loop_
_entity.id
_entity.type
_entity.pdbx_description
1 polymer ?
#
loop_
_entity_poly.entity_id
_entity_poly.type
_entity_poly.pdbx_seq_one_letter_code
_entity_poly.pdbx_strand_id
1 'polypeptide(L)' 'MGPDSFCGELSFVKATGSGCQIHRETTGRYVVSHPQQPQARLMAATLAGAYAACRTWEQRAALTNPLP' A
#
# COMPACT_ATOMS: atom_id res chain seq x y z
N MET A 1 5.12 -21.28 -7.23
CA MET A 1 6.04 -20.31 -6.59
C MET A 1 5.78 -18.95 -7.22
N GLY A 2 5.16 -18.02 -6.48
CA GLY A 2 4.75 -16.71 -7.00
C GLY A 2 5.89 -15.66 -6.98
N PRO A 3 5.93 -14.71 -7.92
CA PRO A 3 7.04 -13.77 -8.08
C PRO A 3 6.82 -12.49 -7.27
N ASP A 4 7.09 -12.50 -5.97
CA ASP A 4 7.00 -11.26 -5.16
C ASP A 4 7.90 -11.32 -3.92
N SER A 5 9.06 -11.97 -4.05
CA SER A 5 10.11 -11.96 -3.03
C SER A 5 10.77 -10.57 -2.97
N PHE A 6 10.09 -9.61 -2.34
CA PHE A 6 10.81 -8.58 -1.60
C PHE A 6 11.56 -9.31 -0.49
N CYS A 7 12.83 -9.61 -0.77
CA CYS A 7 13.74 -10.33 0.13
C CYS A 7 14.28 -9.38 1.22
N GLY A 8 13.36 -8.69 1.89
CA GLY A 8 13.64 -7.76 2.97
C GLY A 8 12.54 -7.85 4.01
N GLU A 9 12.91 -7.92 5.29
CA GLU A 9 11.98 -7.90 6.42
C GLU A 9 11.04 -6.68 6.29
N LEU A 10 9.75 -6.93 6.08
CA LEU A 10 8.74 -5.89 5.99
C LEU A 10 8.10 -5.69 7.36
N SER A 11 8.43 -4.58 8.02
CA SER A 11 7.79 -4.20 9.28
C SER A 11 6.45 -3.54 9.01
N PHE A 12 5.37 -4.08 9.56
CA PHE A 12 4.05 -3.44 9.47
C PHE A 12 4.07 -2.09 10.20
N VAL A 13 3.69 -1.03 9.50
CA VAL A 13 3.62 0.33 10.07
C VAL A 13 2.18 0.67 10.44
N LYS A 14 1.26 0.52 9.48
CA LYS A 14 -0.14 0.90 9.66
C LYS A 14 -1.04 0.34 8.58
N ALA A 15 -2.33 0.20 8.91
CA ALA A 15 -3.40 0.06 7.94
C ALA A 15 -4.30 1.31 7.98
N THR A 16 -4.73 1.79 6.81
CA THR A 16 -5.79 2.79 6.68
C THR A 16 -7.16 2.14 6.84
N GLY A 17 -8.19 2.92 7.16
CA GLY A 17 -9.55 2.41 7.34
C GLY A 17 -10.16 1.73 6.11
N SER A 18 -9.60 1.99 4.93
CA SER A 18 -9.97 1.38 3.64
C SER A 18 -9.32 0.04 3.36
N GLY A 19 -8.39 -0.43 4.20
CA GLY A 19 -7.65 -1.67 3.98
C GLY A 19 -6.30 -1.50 3.28
N CYS A 20 -5.87 -0.27 2.97
CA CYS A 20 -4.51 -0.03 2.49
C CYS A 20 -3.50 -0.27 3.61
N GLN A 21 -2.50 -1.11 3.36
CA GLN A 21 -1.47 -1.49 4.32
C GLN A 21 -0.14 -0.85 3.94
N ILE A 22 0.51 -0.23 4.93
CA ILE A 22 1.82 0.38 4.79
C ILE A 22 2.82 -0.46 5.60
N HIS A 23 3.84 -0.93 4.92
CA HIS A 23 4.98 -1.64 5.47
C HIS A 23 6.24 -0.79 5.31
N ARG A 24 7.22 -0.97 6.18
CA ARG A 24 8.55 -0.37 6.08
C ARG A 24 9.56 -1.47 5.79
N GLU A 25 10.34 -1.26 4.76
CA GLU A 25 11.47 -2.10 4.40
C GLU A 25 12.70 -1.71 5.25
N THR A 26 13.56 -2.67 5.57
CA THR A 26 14.80 -2.46 6.35
C THR A 26 15.71 -1.38 5.76
N THR A 27 15.68 -1.17 4.43
CA THR A 27 16.45 -0.12 3.74
C THR A 27 15.91 1.30 3.95
N GLY A 28 14.78 1.44 4.66
CA GLY A 28 14.16 2.72 4.98
C GLY A 28 13.05 3.16 4.02
N ARG A 29 12.75 2.36 3.00
CA ARG A 29 11.61 2.60 2.08
C ARG A 29 10.30 2.10 2.68
N TYR A 30 9.19 2.59 2.14
CA TYR A 30 7.84 2.17 2.49
C TYR A 30 7.20 1.44 1.33
N VAL A 31 6.51 0.35 1.63
CA VAL A 31 5.77 -0.46 0.68
C VAL A 31 4.29 -0.38 1.04
N VAL A 32 3.50 0.05 0.07
CA VAL A 32 2.06 0.18 0.19
C VAL A 32 1.41 -0.95 -0.60
N SER A 33 0.50 -1.68 0.03
CA SER A 33 -0.20 -2.81 -0.56
C SER A 33 -1.68 -2.78 -0.21
N HIS A 34 -2.53 -3.28 -1.11
CA HIS A 34 -3.96 -3.42 -0.83
C HIS A 34 -4.37 -4.90 -0.90
N PRO A 35 -5.09 -5.45 0.09
CA PRO A 35 -5.45 -6.87 0.12
C PRO A 35 -6.39 -7.26 -1.03
N GLN A 36 -7.22 -6.33 -1.51
CA GLN A 36 -8.08 -6.56 -2.68
C GLN A 36 -7.33 -6.45 -4.01
N GLN A 37 -6.13 -5.85 -4.02
CA GLN A 37 -5.28 -5.73 -5.21
C GLN A 37 -3.83 -6.07 -4.83
N PRO A 38 -3.52 -7.34 -4.54
CA PRO A 38 -2.20 -7.74 -4.05
C PRO A 38 -1.07 -7.45 -5.06
N GLN A 39 -1.41 -7.37 -6.35
CA GLN A 39 -0.49 -6.99 -7.44
C GLN A 39 -0.21 -5.48 -7.50
N ALA A 40 -1.09 -4.66 -6.93
CA ALA A 40 -0.88 -3.23 -6.81
C ALA A 40 -0.06 -2.99 -5.55
N ARG A 41 1.26 -3.08 -5.67
CA ARG A 41 2.21 -2.63 -4.65
C ARG A 41 2.88 -1.35 -5.12
N LEU A 42 2.95 -0.35 -4.25
CA LEU A 42 3.61 0.92 -4.52
C LEU A 42 4.74 1.14 -3.51
N MET A 43 5.89 1.57 -4.02
CA MET A 43 7.01 1.97 -3.17
C MET A 43 7.01 3.48 -2.98
N ALA A 44 7.24 3.91 -1.74
CA ALA A 44 7.42 5.31 -1.39
C ALA A 44 8.71 5.50 -0.59
N ALA A 45 9.46 6.55 -0.91
CA ALA A 45 10.67 6.89 -0.15
C ALA A 45 10.35 7.44 1.25
N THR A 46 9.13 7.93 1.47
CA THR A 46 8.70 8.54 2.74
C THR A 46 7.34 8.02 3.17
N LEU A 47 7.08 8.07 4.49
CA LEU A 47 5.78 7.71 5.05
C LEU A 47 4.67 8.60 4.51
N ALA A 48 4.94 9.90 4.31
CA ALA A 48 3.98 10.83 3.71
C ALA A 48 3.61 10.42 2.27
N GLY A 49 4.59 9.99 1.47
CA GLY A 49 4.36 9.44 0.14
C GLY A 49 3.53 8.15 0.18
N ALA A 50 3.76 7.28 1.17
CA ALA A 50 2.97 6.08 1.37
C ALA A 50 1.49 6.40 1.68
N TYR A 51 1.23 7.39 2.53
CA TYR A 51 -0.14 7.86 2.79
C TYR A 51 -0.80 8.47 1.56
N ALA A 52 -0.08 9.27 0.78
CA ALA A 52 -0.59 9.85 -0.46
C ALA A 52 -0.99 8.76 -1.47
N ALA A 53 -0.19 7.70 -1.57
CA ALA A 53 -0.49 6.53 -2.41
C ALA A 53 -1.77 5.82 -1.94
N CYS A 54 -1.91 5.55 -0.64
CA CYS A 54 -3.16 4.97 -0.10
C CYS A 54 -4.38 5.85 -0.39
N ARG A 55 -4.28 7.16 -0.16
CA ARG A 55 -5.37 8.12 -0.43
C ARG A 55 -5.78 8.13 -1.90
N THR A 56 -4.83 8.00 -2.81
CA THR A 56 -5.11 7.95 -4.25
C THR A 56 -5.88 6.68 -4.63
N TRP A 57 -5.56 5.54 -4.01
CA TRP A 57 -6.35 4.32 -4.17
C TRP A 57 -7.75 4.44 -3.58
N GLU A 58 -7.90 5.02 -2.39
CA GLU A 58 -9.22 5.27 -1.78
C GLU A 58 -10.10 6.12 -2.69
N GLN A 59 -9.53 7.20 -3.26
CA GLN A 59 -10.25 8.06 -4.18
C GLN A 59 -10.66 7.34 -5.46
N ARG A 60 -9.76 6.51 -6.03
CA ARG A 60 -10.08 5.69 -7.21
C ARG A 60 -11.17 4.65 -6.93
N ALA A 61 -11.13 4.00 -5.76
CA ALA A 61 -12.16 3.07 -5.34
C ALA A 61 -13.51 3.77 -5.13
N ALA A 62 -13.51 4.96 -4.52
CA ALA A 62 -14.72 5.78 -4.35
C ALA A 62 -15.30 6.26 -5.69
N LEU A 63 -14.46 6.54 -6.69
CA LEU A 63 -14.92 6.94 -8.04
C LEU A 63 -15.47 5.75 -8.85
N THR A 64 -14.96 4.53 -8.62
CA THR A 64 -15.43 3.33 -9.36
C THR A 64 -16.68 2.70 -8.76
N ASN A 65 -17.02 3.05 -7.52
CA ASN A 65 -18.24 2.64 -6.86
C ASN A 65 -19.02 3.88 -6.42
N PRO A 66 -19.77 4.53 -7.32
CA PRO A 66 -20.79 5.48 -6.89
C PRO A 66 -21.80 4.69 -6.05
N LEU A 67 -21.78 4.86 -4.74
CA LEU A 67 -22.88 4.38 -3.89
C LEU A 67 -24.20 5.00 -4.41
N PRO A 68 -25.33 4.27 -4.31
CA PRO A 68 -26.62 4.63 -4.92
C PRO A 68 -27.23 5.93 -4.39
#